data_AF-A0AAV1ILK5-F1
#
_entry.id   AF-A0AAV1ILK5-F1
#
_cell.length_a   1.000
_cell.length_b   1.000
_cell.length_c   1.000
_cell.angle_alpha   90.00
_cell.angle_beta   90.00
_cell.angle_gamma   90.00
#
_symmetry.space_group_name_H-M   'P 1'
#
loop_
_entity.id
_entity.type
_entity.pdbx_description
1 polymer ?
#
loop_
_entity_poly.entity_id
_entity_poly.type
_entity_poly.pdbx_seq_one_letter_code
_entity_poly.pdbx_strand_id
1 'polypeptide(L)'
;MTFLQHCQCIKAGCFGLTPVQFIEEHCQLRAGNGYLTVTHRRPDKLAFLQTFGEQAQTISISPQDLAREGAPQARQVADRWHLLKNIGDALERMMYRHIPLIRLVASELSPKKSPDPEPSVPAASLRRPERLKQQTHKKRHQRWTEVMAQHNKGCSFREISRITGLSRVTVSRWVRSGTFPEMSTRPPKRGLLDPWREWLKEQRESGNYNASRIWREIVARGFTGSETIVRDTVAKWRKGWNPPVTTAVRLPSVSRVSRWLMPWRITRDEENYASRFISLMCEKEPELKIAQQLALEFYRILKTQNKSQLSSWFTRVHESGSAEFRRVAVGMEADAAAICETISSRWSNGVVEGHVNRLKMLKRQMYGRAGFELLRQRVMSPLA
;
A
#
# COMPACT_ATOMS: atom_id res chain seq x y z
N MET A 1 -50.09 -2.86 6.14
CA MET A 1 -49.22 -2.72 4.94
C MET A 1 -47.99 -1.93 5.34
N THR A 2 -47.19 -2.60 6.16
CA THR A 2 -46.17 -2.06 7.03
C THR A 2 -44.89 -2.78 6.65
N PHE A 3 -43.91 -2.09 6.04
CA PHE A 3 -42.51 -2.51 6.08
C PHE A 3 -41.59 -1.37 5.58
N LEU A 4 -40.92 -0.73 6.56
CA LEU A 4 -39.53 -0.20 6.54
C LEU A 4 -39.16 0.78 5.41
N GLN A 5 -39.15 2.12 5.60
CA GLN A 5 -38.34 2.97 6.52
C GLN A 5 -36.81 2.72 6.51
N HIS A 6 -36.10 3.73 5.97
CA HIS A 6 -34.70 4.15 6.20
C HIS A 6 -33.52 3.28 5.74
N CYS A 7 -32.64 3.86 4.90
CA CYS A 7 -31.17 3.83 5.08
C CYS A 7 -30.41 4.71 4.07
N GLN A 8 -29.91 5.88 4.48
CA GLN A 8 -28.67 6.43 3.91
C GLN A 8 -27.49 5.80 4.65
N CYS A 9 -26.95 4.69 4.14
CA CYS A 9 -25.74 4.06 4.68
C CYS A 9 -24.91 3.38 3.58
N ILE A 10 -23.98 4.12 2.97
CA ILE A 10 -22.83 3.52 2.28
C ILE A 10 -21.90 2.96 3.36
N LYS A 11 -22.19 1.73 3.82
CA LYS A 11 -21.30 0.72 4.42
C LYS A 11 -22.12 -0.41 5.09
N ALA A 12 -23.00 -1.04 4.33
CA ALA A 12 -23.43 -2.41 4.59
C ALA A 12 -23.83 -2.99 3.23
N GLY A 13 -23.34 -4.18 2.90
CA GLY A 13 -23.51 -4.82 1.60
C GLY A 13 -24.95 -5.24 1.32
N CYS A 14 -25.83 -4.28 1.03
CA CYS A 14 -27.13 -4.54 0.42
C CYS A 14 -26.94 -4.66 -1.09
N PHE A 15 -27.04 -5.90 -1.59
CA PHE A 15 -27.04 -6.21 -3.02
C PHE A 15 -28.44 -5.97 -3.59
N GLY A 16 -28.56 -5.18 -4.66
CA GLY A 16 -29.81 -5.09 -5.42
C GLY A 16 -29.99 -3.88 -6.33
N LEU A 17 -29.35 -2.75 -6.06
CA LEU A 17 -29.60 -1.51 -6.81
C LEU A 17 -28.44 -1.16 -7.74
N THR A 18 -28.75 -0.87 -9.01
CA THR A 18 -27.83 -0.13 -9.89
C THR A 18 -27.55 1.25 -9.28
N PRO A 19 -26.42 1.91 -9.59
CA PRO A 19 -26.14 3.27 -9.11
C PRO A 19 -27.26 4.27 -9.40
N VAL A 20 -28.06 4.03 -10.45
CA VAL A 20 -29.20 4.86 -10.86
C VAL A 20 -30.44 4.58 -9.99
N GLN A 21 -30.75 3.31 -9.72
CA GLN A 21 -31.86 2.93 -8.83
C GLN A 21 -31.60 3.36 -7.38
N PHE A 22 -30.34 3.27 -6.92
CA PHE A 22 -29.90 3.80 -5.61
C PHE A 22 -30.09 5.32 -5.51
N ILE A 23 -30.02 6.01 -6.65
CA ILE A 23 -30.12 7.46 -6.75
C ILE A 23 -31.59 7.91 -6.87
N GLU A 24 -32.42 7.19 -7.63
CA GLU A 24 -33.83 7.53 -7.86
C GLU A 24 -34.72 7.27 -6.64
N GLU A 25 -34.48 6.19 -5.88
CA GLU A 25 -35.19 5.93 -4.61
C GLU A 25 -34.86 6.96 -3.50
N HIS A 26 -33.66 7.54 -3.52
CA HIS A 26 -33.23 8.48 -2.47
C HIS A 26 -33.73 9.92 -2.64
N CYS A 27 -34.19 10.30 -3.84
CA CYS A 27 -34.64 11.67 -4.13
C CYS A 27 -36.15 11.89 -3.97
N GLN A 28 -36.98 10.84 -3.92
CA GLN A 28 -38.44 10.97 -3.77
C GLN A 28 -38.93 11.13 -2.31
N LEU A 29 -38.06 11.00 -1.31
CA LEU A 29 -38.39 11.10 0.13
C LEU A 29 -38.54 12.56 0.63
N ARG A 30 -39.32 13.39 -0.08
CA ARG A 30 -39.78 14.70 0.42
C ARG A 30 -41.30 14.76 0.46
N ALA A 31 -41.85 14.50 1.64
CA ALA A 31 -43.04 15.18 2.16
C ALA A 31 -43.03 15.09 3.70
N GLY A 32 -42.59 16.16 4.39
CA GLY A 32 -42.74 16.33 5.84
C GLY A 32 -41.45 16.38 6.68
N ASN A 33 -40.98 17.60 6.94
CA ASN A 33 -40.11 18.10 8.03
C ASN A 33 -39.20 17.11 8.81
N GLY A 34 -37.92 17.03 8.42
CA GLY A 34 -36.79 16.59 9.27
C GLY A 34 -35.86 15.56 8.61
N TYR A 35 -34.54 15.80 8.62
CA TYR A 35 -33.52 14.85 8.13
C TYR A 35 -32.82 14.15 9.30
N LEU A 36 -32.85 12.82 9.39
CA LEU A 36 -32.04 12.04 10.34
C LEU A 36 -30.75 11.55 9.64
N THR A 37 -29.58 11.84 10.22
CA THR A 37 -28.28 11.45 9.63
C THR A 37 -27.49 10.52 10.54
N VAL A 38 -27.36 9.25 10.19
CA VAL A 38 -26.51 8.25 10.87
C VAL A 38 -25.09 8.35 10.30
N THR A 39 -24.09 8.71 11.12
CA THR A 39 -22.69 8.83 10.64
C THR A 39 -21.67 8.14 11.56
N HIS A 40 -20.68 7.48 10.95
CA HIS A 40 -19.48 6.98 11.63
C HIS A 40 -18.46 8.12 11.78
N ARG A 41 -18.21 8.52 13.05
CA ARG A 41 -17.17 9.43 13.58
C ARG A 41 -16.28 10.13 12.53
N ARG A 42 -16.65 11.38 12.20
CA ARG A 42 -15.73 12.41 11.70
C ARG A 42 -16.19 13.81 12.17
N PRO A 43 -15.38 14.55 12.96
CA PRO A 43 -15.78 15.85 13.52
C PRO A 43 -15.98 16.93 12.44
N ASP A 44 -15.31 16.80 11.29
CA ASP A 44 -15.42 17.66 10.10
C ASP A 44 -16.80 17.59 9.40
N LYS A 45 -17.63 16.58 9.70
CA LYS A 45 -18.99 16.46 9.16
C LYS A 45 -20.05 17.20 9.99
N LEU A 46 -19.78 17.47 11.27
CA LEU A 46 -20.74 18.16 12.15
C LEU A 46 -20.99 19.60 11.63
N ALA A 47 -19.92 20.28 11.22
CA ALA A 47 -19.98 21.62 10.63
C ALA A 47 -20.74 21.64 9.27
N PHE A 48 -20.63 20.57 8.48
CA PHE A 48 -21.35 20.41 7.21
C PHE A 48 -22.85 20.13 7.41
N LEU A 49 -23.23 19.47 8.51
CA LEU A 49 -24.63 19.16 8.84
C LEU A 49 -25.33 20.35 9.52
N GLN A 50 -24.60 21.13 10.33
CA GLN A 50 -25.12 22.38 10.92
C GLN A 50 -25.49 23.43 9.86
N THR A 51 -24.91 23.37 8.65
CA THR A 51 -25.25 24.27 7.54
C THR A 51 -26.61 23.96 6.89
N PHE A 52 -27.25 22.81 7.22
CA PHE A 52 -28.50 22.35 6.59
C PHE A 52 -29.76 22.44 7.49
N GLY A 53 -29.71 23.17 8.60
CA GLY A 53 -30.89 23.46 9.45
C GLY A 53 -31.12 22.46 10.58
N GLU A 54 -31.76 22.94 11.65
CA GLU A 54 -31.68 22.50 13.06
C GLU A 54 -32.22 21.11 13.45
N GLN A 55 -32.38 20.13 12.55
CA GLN A 55 -33.06 18.86 12.89
C GLN A 55 -32.27 17.56 12.65
N ALA A 56 -30.97 17.62 12.39
CA ALA A 56 -30.15 16.42 12.20
C ALA A 56 -29.62 15.82 13.52
N GLN A 57 -30.32 14.83 14.08
CA GLN A 57 -29.76 14.00 15.17
C GLN A 57 -28.80 12.93 14.61
N THR A 58 -27.61 12.81 15.20
CA THR A 58 -26.61 11.80 14.83
C THR A 58 -26.68 10.60 15.77
N ILE A 59 -27.16 9.46 15.27
CA ILE A 59 -27.13 8.17 15.98
C ILE A 59 -25.97 7.36 15.40
N SER A 60 -25.15 6.73 16.23
CA SER A 60 -24.05 5.83 15.81
C SER A 60 -24.49 4.38 16.01
N ILE A 61 -24.86 3.69 14.92
CA ILE A 61 -25.26 2.27 14.94
C ILE A 61 -24.13 1.43 14.33
N SER A 62 -23.83 0.26 14.92
CA SER A 62 -22.82 -0.64 14.35
C SER A 62 -23.36 -1.31 13.07
N PRO A 63 -22.51 -1.68 12.09
CA PRO A 63 -22.97 -2.35 10.87
C PRO A 63 -23.69 -3.68 11.12
N GLN A 64 -23.38 -4.35 12.23
CA GLN A 64 -23.98 -5.62 12.63
C GLN A 64 -25.41 -5.41 13.14
N ASP A 65 -25.64 -4.36 13.93
CA ASP A 65 -26.96 -4.00 14.45
C ASP A 65 -27.88 -3.48 13.33
N LEU A 66 -27.33 -2.69 12.40
CA LEU A 66 -28.06 -2.18 11.23
C LEU A 66 -28.58 -3.31 10.31
N ALA A 67 -27.78 -4.35 10.09
CA ALA A 67 -28.18 -5.49 9.27
C ALA A 67 -29.25 -6.36 9.97
N ARG A 68 -29.14 -6.52 11.30
CA ARG A 68 -30.04 -7.34 12.09
C ARG A 68 -31.42 -6.72 12.25
N GLU A 69 -31.48 -5.39 12.37
CA GLU A 69 -32.73 -4.64 12.54
C GLU A 69 -33.37 -4.21 11.20
N GLY A 70 -32.55 -3.86 10.20
CA GLY A 70 -33.04 -3.30 8.93
C GLY A 70 -33.39 -4.33 7.86
N ALA A 71 -32.74 -5.50 7.85
CA ALA A 71 -32.99 -6.55 6.86
C ALA A 71 -32.59 -7.95 7.41
N PRO A 72 -33.34 -8.49 8.39
CA PRO A 72 -33.02 -9.76 9.05
C PRO A 72 -32.95 -10.97 8.10
N GLN A 73 -33.61 -10.88 6.94
CA GLN A 73 -33.58 -11.87 5.87
C GLN A 73 -32.34 -11.82 4.97
N ALA A 74 -31.54 -10.74 5.06
CA ALA A 74 -30.36 -10.57 4.21
C ALA A 74 -29.21 -11.44 4.71
N ARG A 75 -28.57 -12.17 3.79
CA ARG A 75 -27.35 -12.91 4.09
C ARG A 75 -26.15 -11.98 4.09
N GLN A 76 -25.45 -11.93 5.20
CA GLN A 76 -24.23 -11.15 5.31
C GLN A 76 -23.12 -11.80 4.48
N VAL A 77 -22.48 -11.01 3.63
CA VAL A 77 -21.32 -11.43 2.84
C VAL A 77 -20.18 -10.47 3.12
N ALA A 78 -19.06 -10.99 3.63
CA ALA A 78 -17.86 -10.21 3.83
C ALA A 78 -17.20 -9.81 2.49
N ASP A 79 -16.40 -8.75 2.52
CA ASP A 79 -15.66 -8.33 1.33
C ASP A 79 -14.31 -9.07 1.21
N ARG A 80 -14.16 -9.84 0.14
CA ARG A 80 -12.93 -10.57 -0.21
C ARG A 80 -11.69 -9.69 -0.19
N TRP A 81 -11.79 -8.45 -0.65
CA TRP A 81 -10.64 -7.56 -0.66
C TRP A 81 -10.14 -7.28 0.75
N HIS A 82 -11.06 -7.01 1.68
CA HIS A 82 -10.73 -6.79 3.08
C HIS A 82 -10.14 -8.03 3.74
N LEU A 83 -10.65 -9.23 3.43
CA LEU A 83 -10.08 -10.49 3.93
C LEU A 83 -8.61 -10.65 3.47
N LEU A 84 -8.35 -10.52 2.17
CA LEU A 84 -6.99 -10.62 1.61
C LEU A 84 -6.07 -9.50 2.09
N LYS A 85 -6.61 -8.29 2.30
CA LYS A 85 -5.85 -7.18 2.86
C LYS A 85 -5.47 -7.46 4.30
N ASN A 86 -6.36 -7.99 5.13
CA ASN A 86 -6.07 -8.28 6.53
C ASN A 86 -4.92 -9.28 6.67
N ILE A 87 -4.90 -10.33 5.84
CA ILE A 87 -3.78 -11.28 5.74
C ILE A 87 -2.50 -10.59 5.27
N GLY A 88 -2.57 -9.76 4.21
CA GLY A 88 -1.41 -9.00 3.73
C GLY A 88 -0.85 -8.03 4.78
N ASP A 89 -1.73 -7.37 5.54
CA ASP A 89 -1.35 -6.47 6.64
C ASP A 89 -0.75 -7.25 7.81
N ALA A 90 -1.18 -8.49 8.08
CA ALA A 90 -0.56 -9.37 9.07
C ALA A 90 0.88 -9.74 8.67
N LEU A 91 1.07 -10.15 7.41
CA LEU A 91 2.40 -10.39 6.85
C LEU A 91 3.27 -9.13 6.93
N GLU A 92 2.76 -7.96 6.55
CA GLU A 92 3.53 -6.71 6.66
C GLU A 92 3.91 -6.39 8.11
N ARG A 93 3.01 -6.60 9.08
CA ARG A 93 3.30 -6.41 10.51
C ARG A 93 4.43 -7.32 10.99
N MET A 94 4.39 -8.59 10.60
CA MET A 94 5.42 -9.58 10.92
C MET A 94 6.77 -9.20 10.29
N MET A 95 6.78 -8.74 9.03
CA MET A 95 7.99 -8.31 8.32
C MET A 95 8.75 -7.17 9.02
N TYR A 96 8.10 -6.33 9.83
CA TYR A 96 8.83 -5.31 10.59
C TYR A 96 9.82 -5.95 11.59
N ARG A 97 9.49 -7.10 12.21
CA ARG A 97 10.40 -7.82 13.12
C ARG A 97 11.64 -8.36 12.39
N HIS A 98 11.52 -8.63 11.10
CA HIS A 98 12.57 -9.25 10.28
C HIS A 98 13.31 -8.26 9.38
N ILE A 99 13.26 -6.95 9.66
CA ILE A 99 14.07 -5.96 8.92
C ILE A 99 15.58 -6.29 8.91
N PRO A 100 16.19 -6.76 10.02
CA PRO A 100 17.59 -7.20 9.99
C PRO A 100 17.81 -8.35 9.00
N LEU A 101 16.90 -9.33 8.96
CA LEU A 101 16.97 -10.45 8.03
C LEU A 101 16.78 -10.00 6.56
N ILE A 102 15.86 -9.05 6.30
CA ILE A 102 15.69 -8.45 4.97
C ILE A 102 17.00 -7.79 4.51
N ARG A 103 17.73 -7.11 5.40
CA ARG A 103 19.05 -6.51 5.10
C ARG A 103 20.09 -7.57 4.80
N LEU A 104 20.15 -8.63 5.62
CA LEU A 104 21.07 -9.75 5.44
C LEU A 104 20.83 -10.43 4.08
N VAL A 105 19.61 -10.83 3.78
CA VAL A 105 19.25 -11.48 2.51
C VAL A 105 19.50 -10.57 1.31
N ALA A 106 19.19 -9.27 1.42
CA ALA A 106 19.51 -8.31 0.38
C ALA A 106 21.02 -8.21 0.12
N SER A 107 21.85 -8.31 1.17
CA SER A 107 23.31 -8.30 1.04
C SER A 107 23.86 -9.59 0.44
N GLU A 108 23.33 -10.76 0.80
CA GLU A 108 23.76 -12.06 0.27
C GLU A 108 23.39 -12.24 -1.20
N LEU A 109 22.22 -11.75 -1.61
CA LEU A 109 21.79 -11.76 -3.01
C LEU A 109 22.45 -10.65 -3.83
N SER A 110 23.22 -9.77 -3.19
CA SER A 110 23.99 -8.78 -3.90
C SER A 110 25.21 -9.40 -4.57
N PRO A 111 25.51 -9.06 -5.84
CA PRO A 111 26.81 -9.36 -6.40
C PRO A 111 27.88 -8.80 -5.45
N LYS A 112 28.83 -9.67 -5.05
CA LYS A 112 29.94 -9.31 -4.15
C LYS A 112 30.68 -8.12 -4.77
N LYS A 113 30.66 -6.97 -4.10
CA LYS A 113 31.46 -5.81 -4.47
C LYS A 113 32.93 -6.18 -4.20
N SER A 114 33.83 -6.06 -5.18
CA SER A 114 35.23 -5.83 -4.87
C SER A 114 35.34 -4.52 -4.07
N PRO A 115 36.24 -4.41 -3.07
CA PRO A 115 36.31 -3.26 -2.18
C PRO A 115 36.93 -2.07 -2.91
N ASP A 116 36.21 -1.48 -3.87
CA ASP A 116 36.55 -0.16 -4.35
C ASP A 116 36.14 0.86 -3.29
N PRO A 117 37.07 1.74 -2.87
CA PRO A 117 36.80 2.75 -1.86
C PRO A 117 35.62 3.60 -2.31
N GLU A 118 34.64 3.79 -1.42
CA GLU A 118 33.58 4.76 -1.66
C GLU A 118 34.25 6.13 -1.91
N PRO A 119 34.02 6.79 -3.05
CA PRO A 119 34.40 8.17 -3.17
C PRO A 119 33.54 8.95 -2.19
N SER A 120 34.15 9.40 -1.09
CA SER A 120 33.56 10.31 -0.11
C SER A 120 33.40 11.68 -0.76
N VAL A 121 32.34 11.84 -1.54
CA VAL A 121 31.98 13.12 -2.17
C VAL A 121 31.78 14.15 -1.05
N PRO A 122 32.62 15.21 -0.93
CA PRO A 122 32.53 16.17 0.16
C PRO A 122 31.14 16.82 0.17
N ALA A 123 30.53 17.02 1.34
CA ALA A 123 29.17 17.55 1.48
C ALA A 123 28.93 18.88 0.73
N ALA A 124 29.99 19.67 0.53
CA ALA A 124 30.00 20.91 -0.26
C ALA A 124 29.66 20.71 -1.74
N SER A 125 29.84 19.52 -2.30
CA SER A 125 29.63 19.22 -3.72
C SER A 125 28.27 18.56 -4.05
N LEU A 126 27.43 18.31 -3.05
CA LEU A 126 26.11 17.71 -3.23
C LEU A 126 25.11 18.70 -3.83
N ARG A 127 24.29 18.25 -4.79
CA ARG A 127 23.21 19.06 -5.36
C ARG A 127 22.11 19.31 -4.31
N ARG A 128 21.36 20.41 -4.43
CA ARG A 128 20.26 20.78 -3.49
C ARG A 128 19.29 19.62 -3.15
N PRO A 129 18.84 18.79 -4.10
CA PRO A 129 17.96 17.66 -3.79
C PRO A 129 18.62 16.57 -2.92
N GLU A 130 19.92 16.33 -3.11
CA GLU A 130 20.68 15.34 -2.34
C GLU A 130 20.90 15.82 -0.90
N ARG A 131 21.19 17.11 -0.72
CA ARG A 131 21.27 17.74 0.61
C ARG A 131 19.95 17.64 1.36
N LEU A 132 18.82 17.93 0.70
CA LEU A 132 17.50 17.83 1.32
C LEU A 132 17.16 16.37 1.70
N LYS A 133 17.53 15.40 0.86
CA LYS A 133 17.38 13.98 1.16
C LYS A 133 18.18 13.58 2.40
N GLN A 134 19.44 13.98 2.49
CA GLN A 134 20.29 13.72 3.66
C GLN A 134 19.76 14.40 4.92
N GLN A 135 19.31 15.65 4.84
CA GLN A 135 18.71 16.35 5.99
C GLN A 135 17.44 15.65 6.48
N THR A 136 16.58 15.21 5.56
CA THR A 136 15.34 14.48 5.90
C THR A 136 15.67 13.15 6.57
N HIS A 137 16.68 12.44 6.06
CA HIS A 137 17.16 11.19 6.64
C HIS A 137 17.71 11.39 8.06
N LYS A 138 18.59 12.38 8.27
CA LYS A 138 19.13 12.75 9.59
C LYS A 138 18.03 13.09 10.59
N LYS A 139 17.05 13.91 10.21
CA LYS A 139 15.90 14.26 11.07
C LYS A 139 15.08 13.02 11.45
N ARG A 140 14.86 12.10 10.51
CA ARG A 140 14.15 10.84 10.79
C ARG A 140 14.95 9.93 11.72
N HIS A 141 16.27 9.84 11.52
CA HIS A 141 17.14 9.07 12.40
C HIS A 141 17.13 9.62 13.83
N GLN A 142 17.22 10.93 14.01
CA GLN A 142 17.10 11.59 15.32
C GLN A 142 15.78 11.24 16.02
N ARG A 143 14.65 11.35 15.31
CA ARG A 143 13.34 10.96 15.87
C ARG A 143 13.28 9.47 16.23
N TRP A 144 13.90 8.61 15.43
CA TRP A 144 13.97 7.17 15.74
C TRP A 144 14.79 6.92 17.01
N THR A 145 15.96 7.56 17.14
CA THR A 145 16.79 7.49 18.35
C THR A 145 16.02 7.96 19.57
N GLU A 146 15.25 9.05 19.47
CA GLU A 146 14.40 9.54 20.55
C GLU A 146 13.33 8.51 20.95
N VAL A 147 12.62 7.92 19.98
CA VAL A 147 11.63 6.86 20.24
C VAL A 147 12.28 5.66 20.94
N MET A 148 13.45 5.21 20.48
CA MET A 148 14.16 4.08 21.09
C MET A 148 14.63 4.42 22.50
N ALA A 149 15.11 5.64 22.74
CA ALA A 149 15.51 6.09 24.07
C ALA A 149 14.33 6.09 25.05
N GLN A 150 13.15 6.59 24.63
CA GLN A 150 11.95 6.55 25.48
C GLN A 150 11.44 5.12 25.71
N HIS A 151 11.51 4.26 24.69
CA HIS A 151 11.16 2.84 24.83
C HIS A 151 12.09 2.12 25.82
N ASN A 152 13.40 2.39 25.77
CA ASN A 152 14.38 1.81 26.68
C ASN A 152 14.21 2.29 28.13
N LYS A 153 13.56 3.43 28.35
CA LYS A 153 13.12 3.90 29.68
C LYS A 153 11.87 3.19 30.21
N GLY A 154 11.28 2.28 29.43
CA GLY A 154 10.06 1.55 29.81
C GLY A 154 8.75 2.28 29.50
N CYS A 155 8.79 3.43 28.81
CA CYS A 155 7.58 4.17 28.46
C CYS A 155 6.66 3.37 27.52
N SER A 156 5.35 3.46 27.74
CA SER A 156 4.38 2.78 26.88
C SER A 156 4.31 3.41 25.48
N PHE A 157 3.87 2.66 24.47
CA PHE A 157 3.72 3.21 23.10
C PHE A 157 2.77 4.42 23.01
N ARG A 158 1.77 4.52 23.91
CA ARG A 158 0.86 5.67 23.97
C ARG A 158 1.58 6.89 24.49
N GLU A 159 2.38 6.70 25.53
CA GLU A 159 3.16 7.77 26.14
C GLU A 159 4.23 8.29 25.19
N ILE A 160 4.99 7.40 24.55
CA ILE A 160 5.97 7.78 23.52
C ILE A 160 5.31 8.56 22.38
N SER A 161 4.10 8.15 21.96
CA SER A 161 3.32 8.87 20.95
C SER A 161 2.96 10.29 21.37
N ARG A 162 2.59 10.49 22.65
CA ARG A 162 2.31 11.81 23.23
C ARG A 162 3.56 12.69 23.34
N ILE A 163 4.68 12.11 23.77
CA ILE A 163 5.96 12.82 23.95
C ILE A 163 6.53 13.26 22.59
N THR A 164 6.61 12.34 21.64
CA THR A 164 7.28 12.57 20.34
C THR A 164 6.37 13.19 19.27
N GLY A 165 5.07 13.26 19.52
CA GLY A 165 4.05 13.67 18.53
C GLY A 165 3.89 12.71 17.35
N LEU A 166 4.52 11.52 17.40
CA LEU A 166 4.40 10.50 16.35
C LEU A 166 3.16 9.64 16.59
N SER A 167 2.59 9.10 15.50
CA SER A 167 1.48 8.16 15.64
C SER A 167 1.91 6.91 16.41
N ARG A 168 1.02 6.35 17.25
CA ARG A 168 1.24 5.09 17.97
C ARG A 168 1.65 3.94 17.03
N VAL A 169 1.13 3.92 15.80
CA VAL A 169 1.48 2.92 14.79
C VAL A 169 2.94 3.07 14.34
N THR A 170 3.41 4.29 14.14
CA THR A 170 4.80 4.57 13.79
C THR A 170 5.74 4.16 14.92
N VAL A 171 5.43 4.56 16.16
CA VAL A 171 6.20 4.17 17.36
C VAL A 171 6.31 2.65 17.44
N SER A 172 5.18 1.94 17.35
CA SER A 172 5.17 0.48 17.40
C SER A 172 5.99 -0.16 16.29
N ARG A 173 5.94 0.36 15.05
CA ARG A 173 6.75 -0.14 13.93
C ARG A 173 8.24 0.07 14.14
N TRP A 174 8.64 1.23 14.64
CA TRP A 174 10.04 1.60 14.86
C TRP A 174 10.68 0.84 16.01
N VAL A 175 9.93 0.57 17.08
CA VAL A 175 10.40 -0.27 18.18
C VAL A 175 10.57 -1.72 17.71
N ARG A 176 9.56 -2.27 17.03
CA ARG A 176 9.58 -3.66 16.56
C ARG A 176 10.64 -3.94 15.50
N SER A 177 11.13 -2.91 14.80
CA SER A 177 12.15 -3.12 13.77
C SER A 177 13.53 -3.49 14.31
N GLY A 178 13.81 -3.21 15.60
CA GLY A 178 15.09 -3.44 16.26
C GLY A 178 16.26 -2.60 15.72
N THR A 179 16.20 -2.17 14.46
CA THR A 179 17.15 -1.34 13.74
C THR A 179 16.43 -0.18 13.08
N PHE A 180 17.19 0.85 12.68
CA PHE A 180 16.64 1.99 11.95
C PHE A 180 15.96 1.49 10.66
N PRO A 181 14.63 1.67 10.50
CA PRO A 181 13.93 1.20 9.30
C PRO A 181 14.25 2.16 8.15
N GLU A 182 15.22 1.77 7.33
CA GLU A 182 15.64 2.54 6.17
C GLU A 182 14.52 2.70 5.14
N MET A 183 14.57 3.80 4.39
CA MET A 183 13.65 3.98 3.27
C MET A 183 14.13 3.16 2.08
N SER A 184 13.28 2.24 1.62
CA SER A 184 13.50 1.61 0.33
C SER A 184 13.59 2.68 -0.74
N THR A 185 14.65 2.60 -1.55
CA THR A 185 14.85 3.52 -2.66
C THR A 185 14.06 3.03 -3.86
N ARG A 186 13.27 3.92 -4.47
CA ARG A 186 12.62 3.60 -5.75
C ARG A 186 13.71 3.27 -6.78
N PRO A 187 13.45 2.32 -7.70
CA PRO A 187 14.34 2.17 -8.84
C PRO A 187 14.46 3.51 -9.57
N PRO A 188 15.68 3.91 -9.97
CA PRO A 188 15.82 5.00 -10.92
C PRO A 188 15.01 4.60 -12.14
N LYS A 189 14.25 5.55 -12.67
CA LYS A 189 13.59 5.35 -13.95
C LYS A 189 14.67 5.02 -14.98
N ARG A 190 14.38 4.08 -15.88
CA ARG A 190 15.28 3.79 -17.00
C ARG A 190 15.60 5.12 -17.71
N GLY A 191 16.87 5.48 -17.74
CA GLY A 191 17.34 6.67 -18.41
C GLY A 191 17.28 6.50 -19.92
N LEU A 192 17.18 7.59 -20.67
CA LEU A 192 17.21 7.53 -22.14
C LEU A 192 18.53 6.94 -22.67
N LEU A 193 19.63 7.08 -21.91
CA LEU A 193 20.95 6.52 -22.25
C LEU A 193 21.12 5.06 -21.81
N ASP A 194 20.15 4.45 -21.12
CA ASP A 194 20.28 3.08 -20.62
C ASP A 194 20.49 2.05 -21.74
N PRO A 195 19.80 2.13 -22.90
CA PRO A 195 20.08 1.24 -24.03
C PRO A 195 21.47 1.44 -24.66
N TRP A 196 22.10 2.59 -24.42
CA TRP A 196 23.38 2.98 -24.99
C TRP A 196 24.57 2.73 -24.05
N ARG A 197 24.37 2.05 -22.90
CA ARG A 197 25.39 1.89 -21.86
C ARG A 197 26.68 1.27 -22.37
N GLU A 198 26.60 0.16 -23.10
CA GLU A 198 27.77 -0.56 -23.60
C GLU A 198 28.53 0.29 -24.62
N TRP A 199 27.79 0.87 -25.58
CA TRP A 199 28.43 1.75 -26.57
C TRP A 199 29.07 2.99 -25.95
N LEU A 200 28.43 3.61 -24.95
CA LEU A 200 29.01 4.74 -24.21
C LEU A 200 30.25 4.32 -23.40
N LYS A 201 30.30 3.08 -22.90
CA LYS A 201 31.47 2.52 -22.24
C LYS A 201 32.64 2.39 -23.21
N GLU A 202 32.41 1.88 -24.42
CA GLU A 202 33.42 1.82 -25.49
C GLU A 202 33.94 3.21 -25.88
N GLN A 203 33.06 4.22 -25.97
CA GLN A 203 33.48 5.60 -26.25
C GLN A 203 34.37 6.16 -25.14
N ARG A 204 34.06 5.83 -23.88
CA ARG A 204 34.89 6.26 -22.74
C ARG A 204 36.26 5.59 -22.76
N GLU A 205 36.30 4.28 -23.00
CA GLU A 205 37.52 3.47 -23.02
C GLU A 205 38.43 3.83 -24.20
N SER A 206 37.86 4.21 -25.35
CA SER A 206 38.59 4.78 -26.50
C SER A 206 39.03 6.23 -26.30
N GLY A 207 38.74 6.85 -25.15
CA GLY A 207 39.15 8.21 -24.83
C GLY A 207 38.33 9.31 -25.53
N ASN A 208 37.18 8.97 -26.12
CA ASN A 208 36.29 9.96 -26.72
C ASN A 208 35.49 10.69 -25.63
N TYR A 209 35.91 11.91 -25.31
CA TYR A 209 35.24 12.79 -24.34
C TYR A 209 34.54 13.99 -25.00
N ASN A 210 34.26 13.94 -26.30
CA ASN A 210 33.53 15.01 -26.99
C ASN A 210 32.01 14.74 -26.96
N ALA A 211 31.31 15.36 -26.02
CA ALA A 211 29.88 15.15 -25.81
C ALA A 211 29.02 15.45 -27.04
N SER A 212 29.32 16.50 -27.80
CA SER A 212 28.56 16.90 -28.97
C SER A 212 28.76 15.93 -30.14
N ARG A 213 29.95 15.32 -30.25
CA ARG A 213 30.23 14.24 -31.21
C ARG A 213 29.47 12.97 -30.83
N ILE A 214 29.61 12.53 -29.57
CA ILE A 214 28.92 11.36 -29.03
C ILE A 214 27.40 11.49 -29.22
N TRP A 215 26.84 12.67 -28.93
CA TRP A 215 25.41 12.93 -29.12
C TRP A 215 24.97 12.80 -30.59
N ARG A 216 25.70 13.39 -31.54
CA ARG A 216 25.40 13.24 -32.97
C ARG A 216 25.44 11.79 -33.43
N GLU A 217 26.42 11.02 -32.97
CA GLU A 217 26.59 9.61 -33.32
C GLU A 217 25.46 8.72 -32.77
N ILE A 218 24.99 8.94 -31.53
CA ILE A 218 23.83 8.20 -31.00
C ILE A 218 22.51 8.65 -31.61
N VAL A 219 22.35 9.94 -31.93
CA VAL A 219 21.15 10.46 -32.61
C VAL A 219 21.02 9.85 -34.00
N ALA A 220 22.12 9.77 -34.76
CA ALA A 220 22.16 9.12 -36.06
C ALA A 220 21.75 7.63 -36.00
N ARG A 221 21.90 6.99 -34.84
CA ARG A 221 21.55 5.60 -34.60
C ARG A 221 20.18 5.42 -33.89
N GLY A 222 19.41 6.50 -33.72
CA GLY A 222 18.03 6.44 -33.20
C GLY A 222 17.82 6.95 -31.77
N PHE A 223 18.79 7.67 -31.18
CA PHE A 223 18.59 8.32 -29.88
C PHE A 223 17.70 9.56 -29.97
N THR A 224 16.68 9.66 -29.12
CA THR A 224 15.69 10.76 -29.12
C THR A 224 15.92 11.80 -28.00
N GLY A 225 17.00 11.68 -27.23
CA GLY A 225 17.28 12.59 -26.11
C GLY A 225 18.10 13.82 -26.49
N SER A 226 18.08 14.82 -25.61
CA SER A 226 18.84 16.07 -25.77
C SER A 226 20.34 15.90 -25.51
N GLU A 227 21.17 16.73 -26.16
CA GLU A 227 22.63 16.77 -25.99
C GLU A 227 23.06 16.96 -24.53
N THR A 228 22.30 17.71 -23.75
CA THR A 228 22.56 17.97 -22.32
C THR A 228 22.72 16.69 -21.51
N ILE A 229 21.96 15.63 -21.83
CA ILE A 229 22.02 14.34 -21.11
C ILE A 229 23.38 13.65 -21.36
N VAL A 230 23.88 13.73 -22.60
CA VAL A 230 25.19 13.20 -22.98
C VAL A 230 26.30 14.05 -22.36
N ARG A 231 26.18 15.37 -22.42
CA ARG A 231 27.14 16.31 -21.84
C ARG A 231 27.32 16.11 -20.34
N ASP A 232 26.22 15.96 -19.60
CA ASP A 232 26.24 15.66 -18.16
C ASP A 232 26.94 14.32 -17.87
N THR A 233 26.78 13.33 -18.73
CA THR A 233 27.39 12.01 -18.58
C THR A 233 28.90 12.07 -18.83
N VAL A 234 29.32 12.72 -19.92
CA VAL A 234 30.73 12.92 -20.27
C VAL A 234 31.44 13.81 -19.23
N ALA A 235 30.78 14.83 -18.71
CA ALA A 235 31.31 15.69 -17.66
C ALA A 235 31.59 14.90 -16.37
N LYS A 236 30.81 13.86 -16.06
CA LYS A 236 31.10 12.95 -14.95
C LYS A 236 32.34 12.10 -15.24
N TRP A 237 32.49 11.57 -16.46
CA TRP A 237 33.68 10.80 -16.83
C TRP A 237 34.97 11.60 -16.67
N ARG A 238 34.98 12.87 -17.08
CA ARG A 238 36.13 13.78 -16.90
C ARG A 238 36.51 14.02 -15.44
N LYS A 239 35.55 13.88 -14.52
CA LYS A 239 35.78 13.97 -13.07
C LYS A 239 36.22 12.65 -12.45
N GLY A 240 36.58 11.65 -13.27
CA GLY A 240 36.93 10.31 -12.81
C GLY A 240 35.73 9.51 -12.27
N TRP A 241 34.50 10.00 -12.44
CA TRP A 241 33.32 9.27 -12.01
C TRP A 241 33.00 8.17 -13.03
N ASN A 242 33.15 6.93 -12.60
CA ASN A 242 32.74 5.76 -13.34
C ASN A 242 31.35 5.33 -12.84
N PRO A 243 30.34 5.16 -13.72
CA PRO A 243 29.12 4.51 -13.31
C PRO A 243 29.47 3.10 -12.80
N PRO A 244 29.11 2.72 -11.58
CA PRO A 244 29.33 1.36 -11.12
C PRO A 244 28.54 0.41 -12.03
N VAL A 245 29.23 -0.61 -12.55
CA VAL A 245 28.64 -1.68 -13.39
C VAL A 245 27.54 -2.41 -12.62
N THR A 246 27.70 -2.48 -11.31
CA THR A 246 26.72 -3.00 -10.36
C THR A 246 25.91 -1.86 -9.74
N THR A 247 24.65 -1.72 -10.16
CA THR A 247 23.70 -0.90 -9.41
C THR A 247 23.68 -1.38 -7.96
N ALA A 248 23.98 -0.50 -7.00
CA ALA A 248 23.93 -0.81 -5.57
C ALA A 248 22.63 -1.58 -5.25
N VAL A 249 22.78 -2.73 -4.59
CA VAL A 249 21.63 -3.57 -4.29
C VAL A 249 20.72 -2.86 -3.32
N ARG A 250 19.47 -2.77 -3.76
CA ARG A 250 18.45 -1.98 -3.08
C ARG A 250 17.82 -2.82 -2.01
N LEU A 251 17.75 -2.25 -0.82
CA LEU A 251 16.94 -2.80 0.24
C LEU A 251 15.45 -2.69 -0.17
N PRO A 252 14.74 -3.82 -0.36
CA PRO A 252 13.31 -3.77 -0.61
C PRO A 252 12.57 -3.24 0.64
N SER A 253 11.44 -2.56 0.44
CA SER A 253 10.62 -2.14 1.58
C SER A 253 9.93 -3.35 2.21
N VAL A 254 9.64 -3.25 3.51
CA VAL A 254 8.83 -4.22 4.26
C VAL A 254 7.54 -4.59 3.52
N SER A 255 6.83 -3.58 3.01
CA SER A 255 5.58 -3.77 2.25
C SER A 255 5.79 -4.45 0.89
N ARG A 256 6.97 -4.29 0.27
CA ARG A 256 7.31 -5.00 -0.96
C ARG A 256 7.66 -6.46 -0.68
N VAL A 257 8.43 -6.73 0.36
CA VAL A 257 8.75 -8.11 0.78
C VAL A 257 7.49 -8.85 1.23
N SER A 258 6.60 -8.22 2.00
CA SER A 258 5.31 -8.84 2.37
C SER A 258 4.44 -9.17 1.15
N ARG A 259 4.53 -8.35 0.10
CA ARG A 259 3.86 -8.61 -1.18
C ARG A 259 4.44 -9.82 -1.91
N TRP A 260 5.75 -10.05 -1.82
CA TRP A 260 6.40 -11.23 -2.42
C TRP A 260 6.05 -12.54 -1.73
N LEU A 261 5.64 -12.53 -0.46
CA LEU A 261 5.08 -13.71 0.21
C LEU A 261 3.73 -14.16 -0.37
N MET A 262 3.10 -13.33 -1.21
CA MET A 262 1.83 -13.61 -1.88
C MET A 262 2.04 -13.60 -3.41
N PRO A 263 2.29 -14.76 -4.05
CA PRO A 263 2.69 -14.85 -5.46
C PRO A 263 1.78 -14.10 -6.43
N TRP A 264 0.46 -14.10 -6.20
CA TRP A 264 -0.51 -13.36 -7.04
C TRP A 264 -0.37 -11.83 -6.98
N ARG A 265 0.49 -11.30 -6.10
CA ARG A 265 0.81 -9.88 -6.03
C ARG A 265 2.18 -9.55 -6.64
N ILE A 266 3.00 -10.53 -7.01
CA ILE A 266 4.31 -10.28 -7.63
C ILE A 266 4.13 -9.75 -9.05
N THR A 267 4.90 -8.73 -9.42
CA THR A 267 4.93 -8.23 -10.81
C THR A 267 5.87 -9.10 -11.65
N ARG A 268 5.54 -9.33 -12.93
CA ARG A 268 6.31 -10.24 -13.81
C ARG A 268 7.80 -9.91 -13.91
N ASP A 269 8.16 -8.64 -13.78
CA ASP A 269 9.53 -8.14 -13.82
C ASP A 269 10.35 -8.46 -12.55
N GLU A 270 9.69 -8.85 -11.46
CA GLU A 270 10.33 -9.11 -10.16
C GLU A 270 10.37 -10.60 -9.80
N GLU A 271 9.71 -11.48 -10.56
CA GLU A 271 9.39 -12.86 -10.16
C GLU A 271 10.63 -13.67 -9.76
N ASN A 272 11.68 -13.68 -10.59
CA ASN A 272 12.89 -14.45 -10.31
C ASN A 272 13.64 -13.95 -9.07
N TYR A 273 13.76 -12.62 -8.92
CA TYR A 273 14.43 -12.03 -7.76
C TYR A 273 13.62 -12.22 -6.48
N ALA A 274 12.32 -11.96 -6.53
CA ALA A 274 11.39 -12.14 -5.42
C ALA A 274 11.37 -13.59 -4.92
N SER A 275 11.35 -14.56 -5.85
CA SER A 275 11.34 -15.98 -5.51
C SER A 275 12.61 -16.39 -4.77
N ARG A 276 13.80 -16.01 -5.30
CA ARG A 276 15.08 -16.26 -4.62
C ARG A 276 15.15 -15.57 -3.25
N PHE A 277 14.67 -14.33 -3.16
CA PHE A 277 14.64 -13.56 -1.91
C PHE A 277 13.78 -14.24 -0.85
N ILE A 278 12.55 -14.62 -1.21
CA ILE A 278 11.62 -15.27 -0.27
C ILE A 278 12.09 -16.66 0.12
N SER A 279 12.62 -17.46 -0.81
CA SER A 279 13.18 -18.77 -0.49
C SER A 279 14.28 -18.67 0.58
N LEU A 280 15.21 -17.73 0.43
CA LEU A 280 16.30 -17.53 1.40
C LEU A 280 15.81 -16.97 2.74
N MET A 281 14.79 -16.10 2.73
CA MET A 281 14.14 -15.62 3.96
C MET A 281 13.48 -16.79 4.73
N CYS A 282 12.74 -17.65 4.03
CA CYS A 282 12.04 -18.80 4.61
C CYS A 282 12.99 -19.92 5.05
N GLU A 283 14.16 -20.03 4.44
CA GLU A 283 15.23 -20.94 4.87
C GLU A 283 15.83 -20.50 6.21
N LYS A 284 16.13 -19.20 6.35
CA LYS A 284 16.73 -18.65 7.57
C LYS A 284 15.73 -18.47 8.72
N GLU A 285 14.44 -18.30 8.42
CA GLU A 285 13.38 -18.10 9.41
C GLU A 285 12.16 -18.99 9.14
N PRO A 286 12.04 -20.14 9.82
CA PRO A 286 10.93 -21.07 9.64
C PRO A 286 9.55 -20.47 9.94
N GLU A 287 9.44 -19.50 10.86
CA GLU A 287 8.18 -18.79 11.15
C GLU A 287 7.61 -18.15 9.86
N LEU A 288 8.48 -17.62 9.00
CA LEU A 288 8.07 -17.01 7.73
C LEU A 288 7.55 -18.02 6.72
N LYS A 289 8.10 -19.22 6.70
CA LYS A 289 7.62 -20.31 5.83
C LYS A 289 6.20 -20.71 6.22
N ILE A 290 5.94 -20.85 7.52
CA ILE A 290 4.60 -21.18 8.03
C ILE A 290 3.61 -20.05 7.69
N ALA A 291 3.98 -18.79 7.96
CA ALA A 291 3.13 -17.65 7.65
C ALA A 291 2.83 -17.51 6.13
N GLN A 292 3.82 -17.81 5.28
CA GLN A 292 3.63 -17.88 3.83
C GLN A 292 2.60 -18.96 3.48
N GLN A 293 2.77 -20.17 4.00
CA GLN A 293 1.85 -21.29 3.76
C GLN A 293 0.41 -20.93 4.19
N LEU A 294 0.23 -20.38 5.39
CA LEU A 294 -1.08 -19.94 5.88
C LEU A 294 -1.73 -18.91 4.96
N ALA A 295 -0.97 -17.94 4.45
CA ALA A 295 -1.49 -16.94 3.51
C ALA A 295 -1.88 -17.57 2.15
N LEU A 296 -1.06 -18.48 1.63
CA LEU A 296 -1.32 -19.21 0.39
C LEU A 296 -2.56 -20.10 0.52
N GLU A 297 -2.71 -20.80 1.64
CA GLU A 297 -3.85 -21.65 1.95
C GLU A 297 -5.13 -20.85 2.05
N PHE A 298 -5.13 -19.73 2.77
CA PHE A 298 -6.30 -18.85 2.86
C PHE A 298 -6.73 -18.33 1.48
N TYR A 299 -5.77 -17.95 0.65
CA TYR A 299 -6.06 -17.54 -0.73
C TYR A 299 -6.63 -18.69 -1.57
N ARG A 300 -6.11 -19.91 -1.41
CA ARG A 300 -6.67 -21.10 -2.07
C ARG A 300 -8.11 -21.34 -1.64
N ILE A 301 -8.42 -21.28 -0.34
CA ILE A 301 -9.79 -21.42 0.20
C ILE A 301 -10.75 -20.42 -0.48
N LEU A 302 -10.35 -19.15 -0.56
CA LEU A 302 -11.16 -18.11 -1.21
C LEU A 302 -11.33 -18.34 -2.72
N LYS A 303 -10.33 -18.94 -3.39
CA LYS A 303 -10.35 -19.17 -4.84
C LYS A 303 -11.11 -20.43 -5.23
N THR A 304 -10.97 -21.53 -4.48
CA THR A 304 -11.59 -22.83 -4.75
C THR A 304 -12.97 -22.99 -4.14
N GLN A 305 -13.44 -21.98 -3.40
CA GLN A 305 -14.74 -21.96 -2.74
C GLN A 305 -14.96 -23.10 -1.71
N ASN A 306 -13.88 -23.63 -1.14
CA ASN A 306 -13.95 -24.77 -0.23
C ASN A 306 -14.20 -24.34 1.23
N LYS A 307 -15.47 -24.31 1.64
CA LYS A 307 -15.87 -23.89 3.00
C LYS A 307 -15.29 -24.76 4.12
N SER A 308 -15.17 -26.08 3.91
CA SER A 308 -14.78 -27.00 4.98
C SER A 308 -13.32 -26.82 5.43
N GLN A 309 -12.49 -26.22 4.58
CA GLN A 309 -11.10 -25.91 4.90
C GLN A 309 -10.92 -24.64 5.75
N LEU A 310 -11.97 -23.82 5.93
CA LEU A 310 -11.85 -22.59 6.72
C LEU A 310 -11.63 -22.90 8.21
N SER A 311 -12.36 -23.86 8.77
CA SER A 311 -12.20 -24.25 10.17
C SER A 311 -10.82 -24.85 10.45
N SER A 312 -10.33 -25.73 9.57
CA SER A 312 -8.98 -26.30 9.72
C SER A 312 -7.87 -25.27 9.52
N TRP A 313 -8.12 -24.23 8.72
CA TRP A 313 -7.20 -23.09 8.61
C TRP A 313 -7.12 -22.30 9.93
N PHE A 314 -8.25 -22.03 10.60
CA PHE A 314 -8.24 -21.37 11.91
C PHE A 314 -7.45 -22.17 12.95
N THR A 315 -7.69 -23.49 13.05
CA THR A 315 -6.93 -24.37 13.96
C THR A 315 -5.43 -24.27 13.71
N ARG A 316 -5.01 -24.38 12.44
CA ARG A 316 -3.58 -24.28 12.08
C ARG A 316 -2.99 -22.90 12.38
N VAL A 317 -3.76 -21.82 12.23
CA VAL A 317 -3.29 -20.48 12.64
C VAL A 317 -3.04 -20.42 14.14
N HIS A 318 -3.91 -21.00 14.97
CA HIS A 318 -3.72 -21.02 16.42
C HIS A 318 -2.50 -21.84 16.83
N GLU A 319 -2.27 -22.99 16.16
CA GLU A 319 -1.11 -23.87 16.37
C GLU A 319 0.21 -23.29 15.85
N SER A 320 0.17 -22.44 14.81
CA SER A 320 1.37 -21.92 14.12
C SER A 320 2.30 -21.03 14.94
N GLY A 321 1.88 -20.55 16.10
CA GLY A 321 2.68 -19.62 16.90
C GLY A 321 2.68 -18.16 16.40
N SER A 322 2.20 -17.84 15.19
CA SER A 322 2.21 -16.48 14.63
C SER A 322 1.17 -15.53 15.26
N ALA A 323 1.65 -14.59 16.09
CA ALA A 323 0.78 -13.63 16.80
C ALA A 323 -0.01 -12.70 15.85
N GLU A 324 0.59 -12.30 14.72
CA GLU A 324 -0.06 -11.45 13.73
C GLU A 324 -1.23 -12.15 13.04
N PHE A 325 -1.09 -13.43 12.72
CA PHE A 325 -2.15 -14.23 12.11
C PHE A 325 -3.24 -14.59 13.11
N ARG A 326 -2.90 -14.99 14.34
CA ARG A 326 -3.89 -15.25 15.40
C ARG A 326 -4.83 -14.07 15.61
N ARG A 327 -4.29 -12.84 15.66
CA ARG A 327 -5.12 -11.63 15.79
C ARG A 327 -6.11 -11.46 14.66
N VAL A 328 -5.71 -11.79 13.43
CA VAL A 328 -6.59 -11.73 12.26
C VAL A 328 -7.62 -12.86 12.30
N ALA A 329 -7.20 -14.07 12.66
CA ALA A 329 -8.07 -15.23 12.80
C ALA A 329 -9.17 -14.99 13.83
N VAL A 330 -8.86 -14.48 15.03
CA VAL A 330 -9.86 -14.14 16.05
C VAL A 330 -10.94 -13.17 15.52
N GLY A 331 -10.52 -12.17 14.74
CA GLY A 331 -11.48 -11.25 14.11
C GLY A 331 -12.31 -11.90 13.01
N MET A 332 -11.71 -12.81 12.24
CA MET A 332 -12.38 -13.55 11.17
C MET A 332 -13.34 -14.62 11.72
N GLU A 333 -13.00 -15.27 12.84
CA GLU A 333 -13.84 -16.25 13.52
C GLU A 333 -15.14 -15.62 14.01
N ALA A 334 -15.07 -14.38 14.53
CA ALA A 334 -16.26 -13.61 14.92
C ALA A 334 -17.21 -13.35 13.73
N ASP A 335 -16.68 -13.22 12.52
CA ASP A 335 -17.42 -12.99 11.28
C ASP A 335 -17.50 -14.28 10.40
N ALA A 336 -17.29 -15.47 10.97
CA ALA A 336 -17.11 -16.71 10.22
C ALA A 336 -18.30 -17.03 9.29
N ALA A 337 -19.53 -16.76 9.73
CA ALA A 337 -20.73 -16.97 8.91
C ALA A 337 -20.69 -16.10 7.63
N ALA A 338 -20.34 -14.82 7.75
CA ALA A 338 -20.24 -13.91 6.62
C ALA A 338 -19.08 -14.29 5.68
N ILE A 339 -17.97 -14.80 6.23
CA ILE A 339 -16.84 -15.29 5.45
C ILE A 339 -17.19 -16.57 4.70
N CYS A 340 -17.90 -17.52 5.33
CA CYS A 340 -18.40 -18.72 4.68
C CYS A 340 -19.32 -18.39 3.49
N GLU A 341 -20.21 -17.41 3.63
CA GLU A 341 -21.02 -16.94 2.50
C GLU A 341 -20.18 -16.24 1.42
N THR A 342 -19.11 -15.55 1.81
CA THR A 342 -18.14 -14.96 0.87
C THR A 342 -17.44 -16.00 0.01
N ILE A 343 -17.13 -17.17 0.57
CA ILE A 343 -16.44 -18.25 -0.14
C ILE A 343 -17.31 -18.77 -1.30
N SER A 344 -18.61 -18.94 -1.10
CA SER A 344 -19.50 -19.53 -2.14
C SER A 344 -20.30 -18.52 -2.96
N SER A 345 -20.50 -17.31 -2.46
CA SER A 345 -21.31 -16.31 -3.15
C SER A 345 -20.59 -15.72 -4.36
N ARG A 346 -21.25 -15.57 -5.51
CA ARG A 346 -20.69 -14.79 -6.64
C ARG A 346 -20.54 -13.30 -6.34
N TRP A 347 -21.19 -12.82 -5.28
CA TRP A 347 -21.28 -11.41 -4.96
C TRP A 347 -20.02 -10.89 -4.24
N SER A 348 -19.58 -9.68 -4.59
CA SER A 348 -18.50 -8.97 -3.92
C SER A 348 -18.73 -7.46 -4.00
N ASN A 349 -18.19 -6.71 -3.04
CA ASN A 349 -18.27 -5.25 -3.06
C ASN A 349 -17.38 -4.60 -4.13
N GLY A 350 -16.52 -5.37 -4.82
CA GLY A 350 -15.53 -4.82 -5.75
C GLY A 350 -16.12 -3.97 -6.88
N VAL A 351 -17.25 -4.39 -7.47
CA VAL A 351 -17.92 -3.63 -8.54
C VAL A 351 -18.50 -2.32 -8.00
N VAL A 352 -19.15 -2.38 -6.84
CA VAL A 352 -19.73 -1.21 -6.15
C VAL A 352 -18.61 -0.22 -5.78
N GLU A 353 -17.51 -0.71 -5.21
CA GLU A 353 -16.34 0.10 -4.90
C GLU A 353 -15.73 0.74 -6.16
N GLY A 354 -15.71 0.01 -7.28
CA GLY A 354 -15.30 0.53 -8.58
C GLY A 354 -16.14 1.74 -9.00
N HIS A 355 -17.47 1.62 -8.95
CA HIS A 355 -18.38 2.74 -9.24
C HIS A 355 -18.21 3.91 -8.27
N VAL A 356 -18.09 3.63 -6.97
CA VAL A 356 -17.84 4.66 -5.95
C VAL A 356 -16.53 5.38 -6.20
N ASN A 357 -15.47 4.67 -6.61
CA ASN A 357 -14.18 5.25 -6.93
C ASN A 357 -14.24 6.09 -8.21
N ARG A 358 -14.96 5.65 -9.25
CA ARG A 358 -15.24 6.45 -10.45
C ARG A 358 -15.96 7.75 -10.09
N LEU A 359 -16.99 7.68 -9.25
CA LEU A 359 -17.73 8.86 -8.78
C LEU A 359 -16.84 9.81 -7.97
N LYS A 360 -16.02 9.28 -7.05
CA LYS A 360 -15.03 10.09 -6.30
C LYS A 360 -14.02 10.75 -7.23
N MET A 361 -13.59 10.06 -8.27
CA MET A 361 -12.66 10.59 -9.27
C MET A 361 -13.31 11.75 -10.04
N LEU A 362 -14.52 11.57 -10.56
CA LEU A 362 -15.28 12.65 -11.23
C LEU A 362 -15.48 13.86 -10.32
N LYS A 363 -15.89 13.63 -9.07
CA LYS A 363 -16.03 14.70 -8.07
C LYS A 363 -14.70 15.44 -7.84
N ARG A 364 -13.56 14.73 -7.77
CA ARG A 364 -12.23 15.34 -7.60
C ARG A 364 -11.77 16.12 -8.83
N GLN A 365 -12.05 15.65 -10.04
CA GLN A 365 -11.80 16.41 -11.28
C GLN A 365 -12.55 17.75 -11.28
N MET A 366 -13.71 17.80 -10.61
CA MET A 366 -14.54 18.99 -10.49
C MET A 366 -14.31 19.76 -9.19
N TYR A 367 -13.18 19.53 -8.51
CA TYR A 367 -12.79 20.18 -7.25
C TYR A 367 -13.83 20.07 -6.14
N GLY A 368 -14.69 19.05 -6.18
CA GLY A 368 -15.75 18.83 -5.20
C GLY A 368 -16.98 19.73 -5.36
N ARG A 369 -17.03 20.59 -6.39
CA ARG A 369 -18.10 21.58 -6.61
C ARG A 369 -19.27 21.09 -7.47
N ALA A 370 -19.21 19.86 -7.97
CA ALA A 370 -20.27 19.29 -8.79
C ALA A 370 -21.51 18.98 -7.94
N GLY A 371 -22.64 19.61 -8.29
CA GLY A 371 -23.95 19.26 -7.78
C GLY A 371 -24.40 17.88 -8.28
N PHE A 372 -25.47 17.36 -7.68
CA PHE A 372 -25.97 16.01 -7.95
C PHE A 372 -26.34 15.77 -9.43
N GLU A 373 -27.09 16.68 -10.06
CA GLU A 373 -27.50 16.55 -11.48
C GLU A 373 -26.29 16.45 -12.42
N LEU A 374 -25.27 17.26 -12.18
CA LEU A 374 -24.05 17.27 -12.97
C LEU A 374 -23.23 15.99 -12.80
N LEU A 375 -23.21 15.43 -11.58
CA LEU A 375 -22.59 14.12 -11.34
C LEU A 375 -23.38 13.00 -12.04
N ARG A 376 -24.71 13.03 -11.99
CA ARG A 376 -25.59 12.06 -12.68
C ARG A 376 -25.31 12.09 -14.18
N GLN A 377 -25.33 13.28 -14.80
CA GLN A 377 -25.06 13.45 -16.24
C GLN A 377 -23.68 12.92 -16.64
N ARG A 378 -22.61 13.17 -15.86
CA ARG A 378 -21.26 12.66 -16.17
C ARG A 378 -21.05 11.17 -15.93
N VAL A 379 -21.84 10.56 -15.06
CA VAL A 379 -21.82 9.11 -14.84
C VAL A 379 -22.58 8.39 -15.95
N MET A 380 -23.74 8.96 -16.34
CA MET A 380 -24.67 8.40 -17.32
C MET A 380 -24.27 8.65 -18.77
N SER A 381 -23.57 9.74 -19.07
CA SER A 381 -22.99 9.96 -20.39
C SER A 381 -21.76 9.07 -20.54
N PRO A 382 -21.76 8.06 -21.44
CA PRO A 382 -20.51 7.43 -21.82
C PRO A 382 -19.65 8.54 -22.43
N LEU A 383 -18.43 8.70 -21.94
CA LEU A 383 -17.44 9.51 -22.65
C LEU A 383 -17.29 8.87 -24.04
N ALA A 384 -17.69 9.59 -25.08
CA ALA A 384 -17.40 9.26 -26.46
C ALA A 384 -15.88 9.24 -26.70
#